data_AF-A0A7D9E6C4-F1
#
_entry.id   AF-A0A7D9E6C4-F1
#
_cell.length_a   1.000
_cell.length_b   1.000
_cell.length_c   1.000
_cell.angle_alpha   90.00
_cell.angle_beta   90.00
_cell.angle_gamma   90.00
#
_symmetry.space_group_name_H-M   'P 1'
#
loop_
_entity.id
_entity.type
_entity.pdbx_description
1 polymer ?
#
loop_
_entity_poly.entity_id
_entity_poly.type
_entity_poly.pdbx_seq_one_letter_code
_entity_poly.pdbx_strand_id
1 'polypeptide(L)'
;MAYRNVVRNPRLQARIFLPEWFLKCVRPTKEVPDNVAVFHVPMEMSRLDVKNYLQSIYQINVSKVNVRIQTGKAERVMMKNGAVKLQRHPDIKVAYVTMADTKFKFPELFVKSDKKSPLEDLPTDKKPEEFRWF
;
A
#
# COMPACT_ATOMS: atom_id res chain seq x y z
N MET A 1 -8.99 -15.92 -7.97
CA MET A 1 -7.97 -16.27 -8.99
C MET A 1 -8.58 -16.21 -10.41
N ALA A 2 -8.93 -15.01 -10.89
CA ALA A 2 -9.79 -14.84 -12.08
C ALA A 2 -9.07 -14.95 -13.46
N TYR A 3 -7.74 -15.07 -13.50
CA TYR A 3 -6.95 -14.98 -14.75
C TYR A 3 -5.90 -16.08 -14.93
N ARG A 4 -6.17 -17.30 -14.46
CA ARG A 4 -5.28 -18.44 -14.74
C ARG A 4 -5.46 -19.01 -16.16
N ASN A 5 -6.59 -18.72 -16.80
CA ASN A 5 -6.89 -19.21 -18.13
C ASN A 5 -6.61 -18.12 -19.17
N VAL A 6 -5.41 -18.13 -19.74
CA VAL A 6 -5.10 -17.35 -20.95
C VAL A 6 -5.89 -17.98 -22.09
N VAL A 7 -7.02 -17.38 -22.46
CA VAL A 7 -7.75 -17.80 -23.64
C VAL A 7 -6.92 -17.38 -24.84
N ARG A 8 -6.22 -18.32 -25.46
CA ARG A 8 -5.25 -18.08 -26.54
C ARG A 8 -5.90 -17.50 -27.80
N ASN A 9 -7.22 -17.63 -27.94
CA ASN A 9 -8.04 -17.03 -29.00
C ASN A 9 -9.49 -16.80 -28.49
N PRO A 10 -9.75 -15.71 -27.74
CA PRO A 10 -11.06 -15.48 -27.19
C PRO A 10 -12.00 -14.96 -28.28
N ARG A 11 -13.08 -15.70 -28.56
CA ARG A 11 -14.15 -15.24 -29.46
C ARG A 11 -14.90 -14.00 -28.92
N LEU A 12 -14.78 -13.75 -27.61
CA LEU A 12 -15.47 -12.68 -26.89
C LEU A 12 -14.49 -11.95 -25.97
N GLN A 13 -14.66 -10.63 -25.83
CA GLN A 13 -13.82 -9.82 -24.94
C GLN A 13 -14.00 -10.21 -23.48
N ALA A 14 -12.89 -10.35 -22.74
CA ALA A 14 -12.94 -10.57 -21.28
C ALA A 14 -13.48 -9.33 -20.57
N ARG A 15 -14.52 -9.52 -19.74
CA ARG A 15 -15.19 -8.45 -18.98
C ARG A 15 -15.27 -8.84 -17.51
N ILE A 16 -15.01 -7.87 -16.64
CA ILE A 16 -15.18 -7.98 -15.20
C ILE A 16 -16.33 -7.06 -14.82
N PHE A 17 -17.39 -7.63 -14.25
CA PHE A 17 -18.51 -6.83 -13.77
C PHE A 17 -18.33 -6.42 -12.30
N LEU A 18 -17.76 -7.31 -11.48
CA LEU A 18 -17.58 -7.10 -10.05
C LEU A 18 -16.14 -7.44 -9.65
N PRO A 19 -15.19 -6.49 -9.72
CA PRO A 19 -13.81 -6.74 -9.33
C PRO A 19 -13.66 -6.84 -7.80
N GLU A 20 -13.00 -7.89 -7.31
CA GLU A 20 -12.64 -8.07 -5.89
C GLU A 20 -11.24 -7.49 -5.59
N TRP A 21 -10.99 -6.26 -6.02
CA TRP A 21 -9.68 -5.62 -5.85
C TRP A 21 -9.79 -4.32 -5.08
N PHE A 22 -8.88 -4.15 -4.12
CA PHE A 22 -8.80 -2.95 -3.30
C PHE A 22 -7.46 -2.26 -3.52
N LEU A 23 -7.51 -0.99 -3.93
CA LEU A 23 -6.33 -0.14 -4.07
C LEU A 23 -6.29 0.83 -2.90
N LYS A 24 -5.09 1.08 -2.37
CA LYS A 24 -4.87 2.06 -1.30
C LYS A 24 -3.99 3.17 -1.86
N CYS A 25 -4.43 4.42 -1.80
CA CYS A 25 -3.57 5.56 -2.10
C CYS A 25 -2.60 5.77 -0.93
N VAL A 26 -1.30 5.87 -1.22
CA VAL A 26 -0.25 5.92 -0.19
C VAL A 26 0.60 7.16 -0.39
N ARG A 27 0.98 7.79 0.73
CA ARG A 27 1.95 8.88 0.72
C ARG A 27 3.29 8.36 0.17
N PRO A 28 3.86 9.01 -0.86
CA PRO A 28 5.11 8.57 -1.44
C PRO A 28 6.25 8.72 -0.42
N THR A 29 7.12 7.71 -0.32
CA THR A 29 8.29 7.72 0.59
C THR A 29 9.40 8.65 0.10
N LYS A 30 9.52 8.78 -1.23
CA LYS A 30 10.46 9.69 -1.89
C LYS A 30 9.65 10.71 -2.69
N GLU A 31 10.22 11.88 -2.91
CA GLU A 31 9.60 12.89 -3.76
C GLU A 31 9.36 12.31 -5.16
N VAL A 32 8.12 12.42 -5.60
CA VAL A 32 7.66 12.01 -6.92
C VAL A 32 7.11 13.24 -7.65
N PRO A 33 7.14 13.25 -8.99
CA PRO A 33 6.58 14.35 -9.75
C PRO A 33 5.11 14.59 -9.40
N ASP A 34 4.67 15.85 -9.48
CA ASP A 34 3.31 16.27 -9.12
C ASP A 34 2.21 15.54 -9.91
N ASN A 35 2.51 15.00 -11.09
CA ASN A 35 1.54 14.24 -11.89
C ASN A 35 1.54 12.73 -11.59
N VAL A 36 2.22 12.28 -10.52
CA VAL A 36 2.35 10.87 -10.16
C VAL A 36 1.67 10.58 -8.82
N ALA A 37 0.68 9.70 -8.86
CA ALA A 37 0.06 9.13 -7.67
C ALA A 37 0.62 7.73 -7.37
N VAL A 38 0.78 7.41 -6.09
CA VAL A 38 1.31 6.11 -5.63
C VAL A 38 0.20 5.30 -4.97
N PHE A 39 0.06 4.05 -5.39
CA PHE A 39 -0.92 3.11 -4.85
C PHE A 39 -0.28 1.81 -4.39
N HIS A 40 -0.82 1.24 -3.31
CA HIS A 40 -0.65 -0.18 -3.01
C HIS A 40 -1.77 -0.97 -3.69
N VAL A 41 -1.38 -2.03 -4.37
CA VAL A 41 -2.23 -2.81 -5.27
C VAL A 41 -2.10 -4.30 -4.93
N PRO A 42 -3.13 -5.13 -5.13
CA PRO A 42 -3.01 -6.58 -4.97
C PRO A 42 -1.96 -7.22 -5.87
N MET A 43 -1.37 -8.32 -5.39
CA MET A 43 -0.34 -9.07 -6.12
C MET A 43 -0.85 -9.74 -7.40
N GLU A 44 -2.16 -9.91 -7.55
CA GLU A 44 -2.77 -10.50 -8.74
C GLU A 44 -2.93 -9.50 -9.90
N MET A 45 -2.98 -8.20 -9.60
CA MET A 45 -3.38 -7.17 -10.57
C MET A 45 -2.23 -6.79 -11.52
N SER A 46 -2.50 -6.73 -12.82
CA SER A 46 -1.53 -6.29 -13.81
C SER A 46 -1.53 -4.76 -13.97
N ARG A 47 -0.53 -4.24 -14.71
CA ARG A 47 -0.45 -2.81 -15.05
C ARG A 47 -1.67 -2.32 -15.85
N LEU A 48 -2.17 -3.16 -16.75
CA LEU A 48 -3.35 -2.85 -17.58
C LEU A 48 -4.62 -2.82 -16.74
N ASP A 49 -4.74 -3.77 -15.81
CA ASP A 49 -5.87 -3.80 -14.88
C ASP A 49 -5.91 -2.53 -14.03
N VAL A 50 -4.75 -2.06 -13.52
CA VAL A 50 -4.69 -0.82 -12.72
C VAL A 50 -5.16 0.38 -13.54
N LYS A 51 -4.73 0.47 -14.80
CA LYS A 51 -5.17 1.53 -15.71
C LYS A 51 -6.69 1.49 -15.92
N ASN A 52 -7.23 0.33 -16.28
CA ASN A 52 -8.66 0.15 -16.54
C ASN A 52 -9.50 0.38 -15.28
N TYR A 53 -9.03 -0.06 -14.12
CA TYR A 53 -9.71 0.12 -12.84
C TYR A 53 -9.86 1.60 -12.48
N LEU A 54 -8.77 2.38 -12.61
CA LEU A 54 -8.80 3.81 -12.32
C LEU A 54 -9.59 4.61 -13.38
N GLN A 55 -9.54 4.21 -14.65
CA GLN A 55 -10.30 4.85 -15.72
C GLN A 55 -11.80 4.56 -15.64
N SER A 56 -12.19 3.31 -15.38
CA SER A 56 -13.61 2.93 -15.40
C SER A 56 -14.35 3.32 -14.12
N ILE A 57 -13.74 3.13 -12.94
CA ILE A 57 -14.42 3.34 -11.64
C ILE A 57 -14.28 4.80 -11.18
N TYR A 58 -13.08 5.37 -11.29
CA TYR A 58 -12.77 6.71 -10.76
C TYR A 58 -12.67 7.80 -11.84
N GLN A 59 -12.86 7.45 -13.12
CA GLN A 59 -12.78 8.37 -14.26
C GLN A 59 -11.46 9.18 -14.31
N ILE A 60 -10.33 8.59 -13.92
CA ILE A 60 -9.03 9.26 -13.92
C ILE A 60 -8.32 9.06 -15.27
N ASN A 61 -7.85 10.14 -15.89
CA ASN A 61 -7.05 10.09 -17.11
C ASN A 61 -5.62 9.62 -16.84
N VAL A 62 -5.42 8.30 -16.92
CA VAL A 62 -4.12 7.65 -16.71
C VAL A 62 -3.32 7.58 -18.01
N SER A 63 -2.15 8.23 -18.02
CA SER A 63 -1.20 8.19 -19.13
C SER A 63 -0.33 6.91 -19.08
N LYS A 64 0.36 6.69 -17.95
CA LYS A 64 1.30 5.57 -17.77
C LYS A 64 1.17 4.99 -16.38
N VAL A 65 1.36 3.68 -16.27
CA VAL A 65 1.43 2.98 -14.98
C VAL A 65 2.74 2.21 -14.93
N ASN A 66 3.49 2.32 -13.84
CA ASN A 66 4.66 1.49 -13.55
C ASN A 66 4.40 0.74 -12.25
N VAL A 67 4.59 -0.57 -12.24
CA VAL A 67 4.41 -1.40 -11.04
C VAL A 67 5.74 -2.00 -10.62
N ARG A 68 5.97 -2.09 -9.31
CA ARG A 68 7.09 -2.84 -8.72
C ARG A 68 6.58 -3.65 -7.54
N ILE A 69 7.21 -4.79 -7.28
CA ILE A 69 6.95 -5.58 -6.08
C ILE A 69 7.98 -5.17 -5.03
N GLN A 70 7.51 -4.82 -3.84
CA GLN A 70 8.33 -4.52 -2.68
C GLN A 70 8.29 -5.73 -1.75
N THR A 71 9.46 -6.36 -1.57
CA THR A 71 9.60 -7.47 -0.63
C THR A 71 9.49 -6.96 0.81
N GLY A 72 8.73 -7.69 1.63
CA GLY A 72 8.61 -7.39 3.05
C GLY A 72 9.92 -7.61 3.80
N LYS A 73 10.13 -6.83 4.88
CA LYS A 73 11.31 -7.00 5.74
C LYS A 73 11.22 -8.32 6.50
N ALA A 74 12.38 -8.94 6.70
CA ALA A 74 12.52 -10.12 7.54
C ALA A 74 13.02 -9.69 8.92
N GLU A 75 12.24 -9.97 9.96
CA GLU A 75 12.52 -9.57 11.33
C GLU A 75 12.67 -10.80 12.21
N ARG A 76 13.65 -10.77 13.13
CA ARG A 76 13.83 -11.82 14.12
C ARG A 76 12.88 -11.55 15.28
N VAL A 77 11.92 -12.45 15.48
CA VAL A 77 10.93 -12.36 16.55
C VAL A 77 11.23 -13.44 17.57
N MET A 78 11.34 -13.04 18.85
CA MET A 78 11.43 -13.96 19.96
C MET A 78 10.04 -14.51 20.25
N MET A 79 9.90 -15.83 20.16
CA MET A 79 8.67 -16.53 20.48
C MET A 79 8.54 -16.72 21.99
N LYS A 80 7.32 -16.99 22.47
CA LYS A 80 7.02 -17.18 23.91
C LYS A 80 7.82 -18.33 24.56
N ASN A 81 8.30 -19.28 23.76
CA ASN A 81 9.12 -20.41 24.20
C ASN A 81 10.64 -20.12 24.18
N GLY A 82 11.05 -18.87 24.01
CA GLY A 82 12.45 -18.46 23.93
C GLY A 82 13.13 -18.73 22.59
N ALA A 83 12.45 -19.38 21.63
CA ALA A 83 12.99 -19.62 20.31
C ALA A 83 12.97 -18.34 19.45
N VAL A 84 14.02 -18.11 18.66
CA VAL A 84 14.08 -17.00 17.70
C VAL A 84 13.61 -17.49 16.34
N LYS A 85 12.53 -16.88 15.80
CA LYS A 85 12.03 -17.18 14.45
C LYS A 85 12.18 -15.96 13.55
N LEU A 86 12.58 -16.20 12.31
CA LEU A 86 12.53 -15.17 11.26
C LEU A 86 11.09 -15.05 10.74
N GLN A 87 10.42 -13.93 11.01
CA GLN A 87 9.12 -13.59 10.46
C GLN A 87 9.28 -12.58 9.32
N ARG A 88 8.61 -12.82 8.19
CA ARG A 88 8.63 -11.90 7.06
C ARG A 88 7.31 -11.14 6.98
N HIS A 89 7.41 -9.85 6.76
CA HIS A 89 6.26 -9.03 6.42
C HIS A 89 5.74 -9.43 5.03
N PRO A 90 4.44 -9.28 4.75
CA PRO A 90 3.89 -9.59 3.45
C PRO A 90 4.46 -8.65 2.38
N ASP A 91 4.66 -9.19 1.18
CA ASP A 91 5.07 -8.42 0.02
C ASP A 91 3.94 -7.51 -0.47
N ILE A 92 4.30 -6.32 -0.93
CA ILE A 92 3.34 -5.31 -1.38
C ILE A 92 3.68 -4.92 -2.81
N LYS A 93 2.69 -4.90 -3.70
CA LYS A 93 2.85 -4.32 -5.04
C LYS A 93 2.56 -2.83 -5.00
N VAL A 94 3.53 -2.04 -5.43
CA VAL A 94 3.44 -0.59 -5.51
C VAL A 94 3.26 -0.17 -6.97
N ALA A 95 2.23 0.62 -7.24
CA ALA A 95 1.95 1.19 -8.55
C ALA A 95 2.19 2.70 -8.54
N TYR A 96 3.03 3.17 -9.45
CA TYR A 96 3.22 4.58 -9.78
C TYR A 96 2.36 4.89 -11.01
N VAL A 97 1.38 5.77 -10.83
CA VAL A 97 0.40 6.12 -11.85
C VAL A 97 0.65 7.56 -12.28
N THR A 98 1.08 7.74 -13.51
CA THR A 98 1.26 9.05 -14.15
C THR A 98 -0.06 9.48 -14.78
N MET A 99 -0.62 10.57 -14.29
CA MET A 99 -1.82 11.20 -14.84
C MET A 99 -1.46 12.10 -16.02
N ALA A 100 -2.37 12.24 -16.98
CA ALA A 100 -2.14 13.07 -18.17
C ALA A 100 -2.35 14.56 -17.87
N ASP A 101 -3.49 14.90 -17.25
CA ASP A 101 -3.97 16.29 -17.22
C ASP A 101 -3.90 16.92 -15.82
N THR A 102 -3.77 16.09 -14.78
CA THR A 102 -3.94 16.52 -13.39
C THR A 102 -2.67 16.41 -12.56
N LYS A 103 -2.49 17.38 -11.67
CA LYS A 103 -1.50 17.33 -10.59
C LYS A 103 -2.17 16.78 -9.34
N PHE A 104 -1.46 15.93 -8.61
CA PHE A 104 -1.88 15.32 -7.36
C PHE A 104 -0.77 15.46 -6.33
N LYS A 105 -1.08 16.15 -5.24
CA LYS A 105 -0.27 16.13 -4.02
C LYS A 105 -1.05 15.40 -2.95
N PHE A 106 -0.40 14.45 -2.28
CA PHE A 106 -1.05 13.68 -1.24
C PHE A 106 -1.50 14.63 -0.12
N PRO A 107 -2.79 14.62 0.27
CA PRO A 107 -3.31 15.58 1.23
C PRO A 107 -2.73 15.35 2.64
N GLU A 108 -2.70 16.42 3.42
CA GLU A 108 -2.42 16.33 4.85
C GLU A 108 -3.70 15.95 5.59
N LEU A 109 -3.81 14.67 5.97
CA LEU A 109 -5.02 14.11 6.59
C LEU A 109 -5.18 14.49 8.07
N PHE A 110 -4.08 14.84 8.73
CA PHE A 110 -4.04 15.09 10.17
C PHE A 110 -3.56 16.51 10.42
N VAL A 111 -4.51 17.45 10.50
CA VAL A 111 -4.22 18.82 10.93
C VAL A 111 -3.84 18.77 12.41
N LYS A 112 -2.69 19.33 12.78
CA LYS A 112 -2.31 19.50 14.18
C LYS A 112 -3.29 20.50 14.82
N SER A 113 -4.32 20.01 15.46
CA SER A 113 -5.16 20.82 16.34
C SER A 113 -4.39 21.12 17.62
N ASP A 114 -4.42 22.35 18.14
CA ASP A 114 -3.77 22.74 19.40
C ASP A 114 -4.27 21.99 20.65
N LYS A 115 -5.26 21.11 20.49
CA LYS A 115 -5.80 20.26 21.55
C LYS A 115 -4.92 19.02 21.67
N LYS A 116 -4.06 18.99 22.70
CA LYS A 116 -3.39 17.76 23.16
C LYS A 116 -4.42 16.65 23.27
N SER A 117 -4.19 15.55 22.55
CA SER A 117 -5.07 14.39 22.68
C SER A 117 -4.89 13.82 24.10
N PRO A 118 -5.96 13.38 24.80
CA PRO A 118 -5.85 12.81 26.15
C PRO A 118 -4.89 11.61 26.27
N LEU A 119 -4.46 11.03 25.13
CA LEU A 119 -3.51 9.93 25.05
C LEU A 119 -2.04 10.36 25.20
N GLU A 120 -1.73 11.64 24.96
CA GLU A 120 -0.36 12.19 25.17
C GLU A 120 -0.08 12.54 26.64
N ASP A 121 -1.13 12.65 27.46
CA ASP A 121 -1.01 12.86 28.91
C ASP A 121 -0.90 11.53 29.68
N LEU A 122 -1.00 10.37 28.99
CA LEU A 122 -0.65 9.09 29.59
C LEU A 122 0.86 9.08 29.82
N PRO A 123 1.34 8.85 31.06
CA PRO A 123 2.76 8.75 31.35
C PRO A 123 3.35 7.66 30.45
N THR A 124 4.11 8.06 29.44
CA THR A 124 4.83 7.11 28.59
C THR A 124 5.95 6.54 29.43
N ASP A 125 5.68 5.39 30.01
CA ASP A 125 6.52 4.49 30.80
C ASP A 125 7.78 5.11 31.46
N LYS A 126 7.69 5.18 32.79
CA LYS A 126 8.83 5.24 33.70
C LYS A 126 9.93 4.30 33.17
N LYS A 127 11.17 4.80 33.09
CA LYS A 127 12.36 3.96 32.90
C LYS A 127 12.18 2.69 33.74
N PRO A 128 12.34 1.47 33.18
CA PRO A 128 12.28 0.27 34.00
C PRO A 128 13.29 0.47 35.11
N GLU A 129 12.83 0.46 36.36
CA GLU A 129 13.69 0.61 37.51
C GLU A 129 14.80 -0.43 37.37
N GLU A 130 16.06 0.04 37.39
CA GLU A 130 17.21 -0.84 37.30
C GLU A 130 17.06 -1.93 38.35
N PHE A 131 16.92 -3.17 37.88
CA PHE A 131 16.68 -4.33 38.71
C PHE A 131 17.90 -4.50 39.64
N ARG A 132 17.79 -3.98 40.87
CA ARG A 132 18.84 -4.08 41.89
C ARG A 132 18.74 -5.46 42.54
N TRP A 133 19.54 -6.38 42.02
CA TRP A 133 19.91 -7.62 42.70
C TRP A 133 20.61 -7.25 44.02
N PHE A 134 20.00 -7.60 45.16
CA PHE A 134 20.79 -7.85 46.37
C PHE A 134 21.77 -8.98 46.08
#